data_AF-A0A6P1CZ55-F1
#
_entry.id   AF-A0A6P1CZ55-F1
#
_cell.length_a   1.000
_cell.length_b   1.000
_cell.length_c   1.000
_cell.angle_alpha   90.00
_cell.angle_beta   90.00
_cell.angle_gamma   90.00
#
_symmetry.space_group_name_H-M   'P 1'
#
loop_
_entity.id
_entity.type
_entity.pdbx_description
1 polymer ?
#
loop_
_entity_poly.entity_id
_entity_poly.type
_entity_poly.pdbx_seq_one_letter_code
_entity_poly.pdbx_strand_id
1 'polypeptide(L)'
;HISIDGRSLAPLLRDLGAAYTARARGLPPVLAPLPIDYADYTLWKHAQLGDFADESSRATQQLRYWANTLAGRRALLEFPVDRPRQVVSSSEGAIIPVCFPVPVHAA
;
A
#
# COMPACT_ATOMS: atom_id res chain seq x y z
N HIS A 1 3.58 4.51 -6.63
CA HIS A 1 3.31 3.50 -5.59
C HIS A 1 4.47 2.54 -5.31
N ILE A 2 5.45 2.36 -6.20
CA ILE A 2 6.56 1.40 -5.96
C ILE A 2 7.42 1.73 -4.72
N SER A 3 7.55 3.01 -4.38
CA SER A 3 8.39 3.51 -3.26
C SER A 3 7.61 4.33 -2.23
N ILE A 4 6.28 4.39 -2.35
CA ILE A 4 5.43 5.23 -1.49
C ILE A 4 4.03 4.63 -1.35
N ASP A 5 3.54 4.59 -0.12
CA ASP A 5 2.15 4.26 0.22
C ASP A 5 1.45 5.43 0.94
N GLY A 6 0.19 5.23 1.31
CA GLY A 6 -0.59 6.26 1.99
C GLY A 6 -0.04 6.66 3.36
N ARG A 7 0.66 5.75 4.06
CA ARG A 7 1.30 6.03 5.35
C ARG A 7 2.63 6.77 5.19
N SER A 8 3.34 6.56 4.08
CA SER A 8 4.59 7.25 3.76
C SER A 8 4.39 8.75 3.46
N LEU A 9 3.19 9.18 3.06
CA LEU A 9 2.93 10.59 2.70
C LEU A 9 3.11 11.55 3.86
N ALA A 10 2.61 11.22 5.06
CA ALA A 10 2.71 12.08 6.22
C ALA A 10 4.17 12.39 6.64
N PRO A 11 5.06 11.39 6.85
CA PRO A 11 6.46 11.67 7.16
C PRO A 11 7.20 12.37 6.01
N LEU A 12 6.90 12.03 4.75
CA LEU A 12 7.48 12.72 3.59
C LEU A 12 7.17 14.22 3.60
N LEU A 13 5.88 14.59 3.77
CA LEU A 13 5.46 15.99 3.78
C LEU A 13 6.04 16.75 4.98
N ARG A 14 6.11 16.11 6.14
CA ARG A 14 6.76 16.67 7.34
C ARG A 14 8.24 16.99 7.06
N ASP A 15 8.98 16.02 6.56
CA ASP A 15 10.44 16.15 6.36
C ASP A 15 10.74 17.14 5.22
N LEU A 16 9.90 17.16 4.17
CA LEU A 16 9.95 18.17 3.12
C LEU A 16 9.73 19.59 3.66
N GLY A 17 8.70 19.79 4.50
CA GLY A 17 8.41 21.09 5.11
C GLY A 17 9.53 21.58 6.02
N ALA A 18 10.11 20.68 6.83
CA ALA A 18 11.27 20.97 7.67
C ALA A 18 12.49 21.37 6.83
N ALA A 19 12.78 20.61 5.77
CA ALA A 19 13.91 20.89 4.90
C ALA A 19 13.75 22.21 4.14
N TYR A 20 12.55 22.48 3.63
CA TYR A 20 12.22 23.74 2.96
C TYR A 20 12.44 24.93 3.90
N THR A 21 11.94 24.85 5.14
CA THR A 21 12.06 25.94 6.12
C THR A 21 13.52 26.24 6.48
N ALA A 22 14.36 25.20 6.65
CA ALA A 22 15.78 25.38 6.90
C ALA A 22 16.48 26.07 5.71
N ARG A 23 16.22 25.56 4.49
CA ARG A 23 16.83 26.11 3.26
C ARG A 23 16.40 27.54 2.97
N ALA A 24 15.14 27.88 3.21
CA ALA A 24 14.62 29.26 3.05
C ALA A 24 15.33 30.27 3.96
N ARG A 25 15.94 29.80 5.06
CA ARG A 25 16.72 30.62 6.01
C ARG A 25 18.23 30.53 5.78
N GLY A 26 18.68 29.89 4.70
CA GLY A 26 20.11 29.66 4.41
C GLY A 26 20.77 28.61 5.31
N LEU A 27 19.98 27.81 6.02
CA LEU A 27 20.49 26.76 6.92
C LEU A 27 20.44 25.38 6.26
N PRO A 28 21.33 24.45 6.64
CA PRO A 28 21.18 23.06 6.25
C PRO A 28 20.00 22.40 6.98
N PRO A 29 19.24 21.51 6.32
CA PRO A 29 18.22 20.72 7.01
C PRO A 29 18.87 19.73 7.97
N VAL A 30 18.30 19.60 9.17
CA VAL A 30 18.72 18.61 10.17
C VAL A 30 17.55 17.66 10.40
N LEU A 31 17.66 16.45 9.85
CA LEU A 31 16.71 15.37 10.06
C LEU A 31 17.40 14.28 10.86
N ALA A 32 16.67 13.66 11.80
CA ALA A 32 17.20 12.53 12.54
C ALA A 32 17.47 11.38 11.56
N PRO A 33 18.63 10.70 11.65
CA PRO A 33 18.89 9.53 10.82
C PRO A 33 17.87 8.43 11.13
N LEU A 34 17.44 7.72 10.10
CA LEU A 34 16.56 6.57 10.28
C LEU A 34 17.37 5.40 10.85
N PRO A 35 16.86 4.70 11.88
CA PRO A 35 17.58 3.56 12.46
C PRO A 35 17.61 2.33 11.55
N ILE A 36 16.72 2.29 10.55
CA ILE A 36 16.61 1.25 9.53
C ILE A 36 16.23 1.90 8.19
N ASP A 37 16.67 1.30 7.08
CA ASP A 37 16.26 1.68 5.73
C ASP A 37 15.29 0.63 5.13
N TYR A 38 14.66 0.97 4.01
CA TYR A 38 13.78 0.06 3.28
C TYR A 38 14.52 -1.18 2.74
N ALA A 39 15.83 -1.06 2.48
CA ALA A 39 16.69 -2.20 2.14
C ALA A 39 16.76 -3.21 3.29
N ASP A 40 16.93 -2.74 4.53
CA ASP A 40 16.94 -3.60 5.72
C ASP A 40 15.58 -4.31 5.88
N TYR A 41 14.48 -3.57 5.70
CA TYR A 41 13.14 -4.15 5.70
C TYR A 41 12.98 -5.24 4.62
N THR A 42 13.51 -5.01 3.42
CA THR A 42 13.40 -5.96 2.30
C THR A 42 14.16 -7.26 2.60
N LEU A 43 15.40 -7.14 3.09
CA LEU A 43 16.22 -8.29 3.49
C LEU A 43 15.58 -9.05 4.65
N TRP A 44 15.12 -8.33 5.68
CA TRP A 44 14.39 -8.91 6.80
C TRP A 44 13.14 -9.66 6.34
N LYS A 45 12.34 -9.05 5.44
CA LYS A 45 11.10 -9.65 4.94
C LYS A 45 11.38 -10.93 4.17
N HIS A 46 12.41 -10.94 3.33
CA HIS A 46 12.85 -12.13 2.61
C HIS A 46 13.27 -13.24 3.57
N ALA A 47 14.12 -12.94 4.55
CA ALA A 47 14.56 -13.90 5.56
C ALA A 47 13.38 -14.46 6.39
N GLN A 48 12.38 -13.63 6.71
CA GLN A 48 11.18 -14.05 7.43
C GLN A 48 10.25 -14.96 6.63
N LEU A 49 10.23 -14.83 5.30
CA LEU A 49 9.42 -15.70 4.43
C LEU A 49 10.08 -17.08 4.28
N GLY A 50 11.40 -17.13 4.19
CA GLY A 50 12.15 -18.36 3.96
C GLY A 50 12.07 -18.84 2.51
N ASP A 51 12.58 -20.04 2.26
CA ASP A 51 12.65 -20.63 0.91
C ASP A 51 11.31 -21.21 0.47
N PHE A 52 10.90 -20.95 -0.77
CA PHE A 52 9.70 -21.52 -1.38
C PHE A 52 9.82 -23.03 -1.68
N ALA A 53 11.04 -23.57 -1.74
CA ALA A 53 11.28 -25.00 -1.90
C ALA A 53 11.22 -25.77 -0.55
N ASP A 54 11.24 -25.07 0.58
CA ASP A 54 11.12 -25.67 1.91
C ASP A 54 9.65 -25.71 2.32
N GLU A 55 9.10 -26.92 2.47
CA GLU A 55 7.71 -27.17 2.88
C GLU A 55 7.39 -26.67 4.30
N SER A 56 8.42 -26.50 5.13
CA SER A 56 8.30 -25.96 6.48
C SER A 56 8.43 -24.44 6.54
N SER A 57 8.80 -23.78 5.44
CA SER A 57 8.96 -22.33 5.41
C SER A 57 7.62 -21.59 5.55
N ARG A 58 7.69 -20.35 6.04
CA ARG A 58 6.50 -19.51 6.18
C ARG A 58 5.90 -19.17 4.81
N ALA A 59 6.74 -18.98 3.80
CA ALA A 59 6.31 -18.73 2.43
C ALA A 59 5.43 -19.88 1.91
N THR A 60 5.90 -21.12 2.00
CA THR A 60 5.19 -22.30 1.49
C THR A 60 3.90 -22.55 2.27
N GLN A 61 3.93 -22.41 3.60
CA GLN A 61 2.73 -22.54 4.43
C GLN A 61 1.66 -21.49 4.09
N GLN A 62 2.05 -20.22 3.92
CA GLN A 62 1.11 -19.16 3.54
C GLN A 62 0.56 -19.35 2.14
N LEU A 63 1.39 -19.77 1.18
CA LEU A 63 0.94 -20.08 -0.18
C LEU A 63 -0.10 -21.20 -0.16
N ARG A 64 0.17 -22.29 0.56
CA ARG A 64 -0.77 -23.42 0.71
C ARG A 64 -2.09 -22.97 1.31
N TYR A 65 -2.03 -22.16 2.38
CA TYR A 65 -3.22 -21.59 3.00
C TYR A 65 -4.05 -20.77 2.00
N TRP A 66 -3.42 -19.83 1.27
CA TRP A 66 -4.15 -18.96 0.34
C TRP A 66 -4.66 -19.69 -0.89
N ALA A 67 -3.89 -20.65 -1.42
CA ALA A 67 -4.33 -21.51 -2.52
C ALA A 67 -5.60 -22.28 -2.14
N ASN A 68 -5.63 -22.86 -0.93
CA ASN A 68 -6.80 -23.57 -0.43
C ASN A 68 -7.97 -22.62 -0.12
N THR A 69 -7.70 -21.46 0.49
CA THR A 69 -8.72 -20.48 0.87
C THR A 69 -9.43 -19.88 -0.35
N LEU A 70 -8.69 -19.69 -1.44
CA LEU A 70 -9.19 -19.13 -2.69
C LEU A 70 -9.62 -20.19 -3.70
N ALA A 71 -9.47 -21.48 -3.38
CA ALA A 71 -9.85 -22.58 -4.25
C ALA A 71 -11.35 -22.53 -4.57
N GLY A 72 -11.70 -22.76 -5.85
CA GLY A 72 -13.09 -22.76 -6.32
C GLY A 72 -13.78 -21.39 -6.28
N ARG A 73 -13.09 -20.31 -5.91
CA ARG A 73 -13.65 -18.95 -6.00
C ARG A 73 -13.71 -18.52 -7.46
N ARG A 74 -14.79 -17.82 -7.80
CA ARG A 74 -15.00 -17.29 -9.14
C ARG A 74 -13.92 -16.26 -9.45
N ALA A 75 -13.22 -16.44 -10.57
CA ALA A 75 -12.13 -15.54 -10.98
C ALA A 75 -12.62 -14.13 -11.36
N LEU A 76 -13.89 -13.99 -11.74
CA LEU A 76 -14.49 -12.72 -12.16
C LEU A 76 -15.83 -12.52 -11.45
N LEU A 77 -15.99 -11.39 -10.77
CA LEU A 77 -17.28 -10.98 -10.24
C LEU A 77 -18.16 -10.44 -11.38
N GLU A 78 -19.42 -10.87 -11.42
CA GLU A 78 -20.42 -10.27 -12.31
C GLU A 78 -20.98 -9.01 -11.67
N PHE A 79 -20.71 -7.88 -12.31
CA PHE A 79 -21.33 -6.60 -12.00
C PHE A 79 -22.22 -6.18 -13.18
N PRO A 80 -23.28 -5.40 -12.93
CA PRO A 80 -24.06 -4.75 -14.00
C PRO A 80 -23.22 -3.64 -14.64
N VAL A 81 -22.30 -4.02 -15.51
CA VAL A 81 -21.37 -3.11 -16.19
C VAL A 81 -21.97 -2.57 -17.49
N ASP A 82 -21.76 -1.28 -17.76
CA ASP A 82 -22.25 -0.63 -18.99
C ASP A 82 -21.48 -1.07 -20.25
N ARG A 83 -20.27 -1.61 -20.07
CA ARG A 83 -19.37 -2.00 -21.16
C ARG A 83 -18.71 -3.35 -20.88
N PRO A 84 -18.45 -4.18 -21.90
CA PRO A 84 -17.71 -5.41 -21.72
C PRO A 84 -16.27 -5.14 -21.25
N ARG A 85 -15.72 -6.09 -20.49
CA ARG A 85 -14.32 -6.01 -20.03
C ARG A 85 -13.37 -6.00 -21.22
N GLN A 86 -12.48 -5.00 -21.27
CA GLN A 86 -11.42 -4.93 -22.27
C GLN A 86 -10.27 -5.88 -21.93
N VAL A 87 -9.60 -6.40 -22.96
CA VAL A 87 -8.41 -7.27 -22.81
C VAL A 87 -7.24 -6.49 -22.21
N VAL A 88 -7.12 -5.21 -22.56
CA VAL A 88 -6.10 -4.30 -22.03
C VAL A 88 -6.78 -3.27 -21.13
N SER A 89 -6.26 -3.09 -19.92
CA SER A 89 -6.75 -2.08 -18.99
C SER A 89 -6.28 -0.68 -19.42
N SER A 90 -7.19 0.27 -19.58
CA SER A 90 -6.85 1.68 -19.87
C SER A 90 -6.34 2.45 -18.64
N SER A 91 -6.58 1.93 -17.43
CA SER A 91 -6.33 2.62 -16.15
C SER A 91 -7.08 3.94 -15.96
N GLU A 92 -8.01 4.28 -16.86
CA GLU A 92 -8.91 5.42 -16.72
C GLU A 92 -9.98 5.12 -15.66
N GLY A 93 -10.24 6.10 -14.79
CA GLY A 93 -11.25 6.01 -13.74
C GLY A 93 -11.87 7.37 -13.45
N ALA A 94 -13.05 7.36 -12.83
CA ALA A 94 -13.74 8.56 -12.37
C ALA A 94 -13.97 8.49 -10.86
N ILE A 95 -14.05 9.65 -10.21
CA ILE A 95 -14.34 9.76 -8.78
C ILE A 95 -15.73 10.37 -8.63
N ILE A 96 -16.63 9.65 -7.97
CA ILE A 96 -17.96 10.15 -7.60
C ILE A 96 -17.94 10.37 -6.08
N PRO A 97 -17.90 11.62 -5.58
CA PRO A 97 -17.92 11.89 -4.16
C PRO A 97 -19.29 11.52 -3.58
N VAL A 98 -19.29 10.76 -2.49
CA VAL A 98 -20.50 10.43 -1.72
C VAL A 98 -20.32 10.99 -0.32
N CYS A 99 -21.31 11.73 0.17
CA CYS A 99 -21.33 12.29 1.52
C CYS A 99 -22.48 11.65 2.30
N PHE A 100 -22.16 11.12 3.47
CA PHE A 100 -23.16 10.64 4.42
C PHE A 100 -23.37 11.72 5.49
N PRO A 101 -24.58 12.28 5.63
CA PRO A 101 -24.85 13.29 6.64
C PRO A 101 -24.73 12.68 8.04
N VAL A 102 -24.25 13.46 9.01
CA VAL A 102 -24.28 13.04 10.43
C VAL A 102 -25.72 13.16 10.93
N PRO A 103 -26.33 12.12 11.52
CA PRO A 103 -27.65 12.22 12.10
C PRO A 103 -27.61 13.18 13.30
N VAL A 104 -28.20 14.37 13.16
CA VAL A 104 -28.50 15.22 14.31
C VAL A 104 -29.69 14.59 15.04
N HIS A 105 -29.48 14.11 16.27
CA HIS A 105 -30.61 13.73 17.12
C HIS A 105 -31.37 15.01 17.48
N ALA A 106 -32.60 15.14 17.00
CA ALA A 106 -33.52 16.16 17.52
C ALA A 106 -33.93 15.73 18.93
N ALA A 107 -33.65 16.57 19.92
CA ALA A 107 -34.12 16.44 21.30
C ALA A 107 -35.60 16.81 21.42
#